data_AF-A0A662WQI6-F1
#
_entry.id   AF-A0A662WQI6-F1
#
_cell.length_a   1.000
_cell.length_b   1.000
_cell.length_c   1.000
_cell.angle_alpha   90.00
_cell.angle_beta   90.00
_cell.angle_gamma   90.00
#
_symmetry.space_group_name_H-M   'P 1'
#
loop_
_entity.id
_entity.type
_entity.pdbx_description
1 polymer ?
#
loop_
_entity_poly.entity_id
_entity_poly.type
_entity_poly.pdbx_seq_one_letter_code
_entity_poly.pdbx_strand_id
1 'polypeptide(L)'
;MFSRVSTLLLLSLSVSIALVASKESSHFTLAADDWSCSPQRAEVDTNDAFYASISALKVPIPRFEGHHDYLCDSSLQDTQTWAYCLPISAQLDEDDCSGADRLDLLKPQSPQSRCRASILHLLLVDVYKELLHAGGEPALLFGTLLGAVRDEGLIPYTEDADLGFQLQDDPMPVVRRRLRAKGYHVFVDNIWRVCVAPTHPLASRLYDPELAAPIDRCTGPYLDLYPMSPDLEFPAFWTVERTQRRNASIPESKIRPYTQVKINGVKFDTVADPVDFLLEEYGASYLKPTQIGKWN
;
A
#
# COMPACT_ATOMS: atom_id res chain seq x y z
N MET A 1 67.23 15.27 -32.03
CA MET A 1 67.99 14.03 -32.30
C MET A 1 66.98 12.90 -32.42
N PHE A 2 67.03 12.17 -33.54
CA PHE A 2 66.17 11.08 -34.02
C PHE A 2 65.41 10.23 -32.97
N SER A 3 64.15 9.86 -33.27
CA SER A 3 63.83 8.47 -33.70
C SER A 3 62.33 8.21 -33.94
N ARG A 4 62.03 7.87 -35.20
CA ARG A 4 61.14 6.81 -35.72
C ARG A 4 59.65 6.70 -35.35
N VAL A 5 58.89 6.98 -36.40
CA VAL A 5 57.64 6.40 -36.93
C VAL A 5 57.47 4.88 -36.74
N SER A 6 56.24 4.44 -36.43
CA SER A 6 55.57 3.31 -37.10
C SER A 6 54.04 3.35 -36.93
N THR A 7 53.40 3.80 -38.01
CA THR A 7 52.21 3.27 -38.69
C THR A 7 51.27 2.31 -37.94
N LEU A 8 49.96 2.62 -37.95
CA LEU A 8 48.99 1.69 -38.54
C LEU A 8 47.77 2.46 -39.12
N LEU A 9 47.48 2.12 -40.36
CA LEU A 9 46.41 2.59 -41.22
C LEU A 9 45.13 1.80 -40.89
N LEU A 10 43.96 2.43 -40.83
CA LEU A 10 42.67 1.74 -41.05
C LEU A 10 41.68 2.73 -41.68
N LEU A 11 41.37 2.48 -42.96
CA LEU A 11 40.32 3.14 -43.73
C LEU A 11 38.95 2.76 -43.15
N SER A 12 38.08 3.75 -42.93
CA SER A 12 36.64 3.51 -42.84
C SER A 12 35.98 3.85 -44.18
N LEU A 13 35.56 2.81 -44.91
CA LEU A 13 34.61 2.95 -46.01
C LEU A 13 33.22 3.21 -45.44
N SER A 14 32.60 4.29 -45.91
CA SER A 14 31.18 4.58 -45.73
C SER A 14 30.39 3.81 -46.78
N VAL A 15 29.51 2.91 -46.34
CA VAL A 15 28.51 2.26 -47.20
C VAL A 15 27.14 2.70 -46.69
N SER A 16 26.49 3.56 -47.48
CA SER A 16 25.06 3.88 -47.32
C SER A 16 24.26 2.77 -48.00
N ILE A 17 23.44 2.05 -47.23
CA ILE A 17 22.44 1.13 -47.79
C ILE A 17 21.06 1.73 -47.53
N ALA A 18 20.44 2.22 -48.59
CA ALA A 18 19.02 2.47 -48.64
C ALA A 18 18.30 1.11 -48.68
N LEU A 19 17.45 0.82 -47.69
CA LEU A 19 16.51 -0.29 -47.80
C LEU A 19 15.13 0.21 -48.20
N VAL A 20 14.67 -0.43 -49.27
CA VAL A 20 13.43 -0.26 -50.00
C VAL A 20 12.23 -0.61 -49.13
N ALA A 21 11.20 0.23 -49.18
CA ALA A 21 9.87 -0.09 -48.68
C ALA A 21 9.20 -1.12 -49.60
N SER A 22 8.90 -2.31 -49.08
CA SER A 22 7.94 -3.23 -49.68
C SER A 22 6.72 -3.36 -48.78
N LYS A 23 5.61 -2.87 -49.31
CA LYS A 23 4.27 -2.88 -48.75
C LYS A 23 3.62 -4.22 -49.07
N GLU A 24 3.58 -5.13 -48.11
CA GLU A 24 2.57 -6.19 -48.04
C GLU A 24 2.00 -6.22 -46.63
N SER A 25 0.91 -5.48 -46.46
CA SER A 25 0.07 -5.56 -45.27
C SER A 25 -0.73 -6.86 -45.33
N SER A 26 -0.17 -7.95 -44.84
CA SER A 26 -1.00 -9.00 -44.27
C SER A 26 -1.56 -8.44 -42.97
N HIS A 27 -2.82 -7.98 -43.04
CA HIS A 27 -3.63 -7.81 -41.84
C HIS A 27 -3.80 -9.20 -41.21
N PHE A 28 -2.84 -9.60 -40.38
CA PHE A 28 -3.06 -10.59 -39.35
C PHE A 28 -3.94 -9.89 -38.29
N THR A 29 -5.25 -9.92 -38.50
CA THR A 29 -6.17 -9.98 -37.37
C THR A 29 -5.96 -11.34 -36.71
N LEU A 30 -4.92 -11.44 -35.88
CA LEU A 30 -5.01 -12.33 -34.74
C LEU A 30 -6.23 -11.82 -33.97
N ALA A 31 -7.28 -12.65 -33.91
CA ALA A 31 -8.19 -12.53 -32.79
C ALA A 31 -7.29 -12.48 -31.56
N ALA A 32 -7.43 -11.44 -30.73
CA ALA A 32 -6.81 -11.45 -29.41
C ALA A 32 -7.34 -12.72 -28.74
N ASP A 33 -6.52 -13.77 -28.72
CA ASP A 33 -6.83 -14.96 -27.95
C ASP A 33 -7.15 -14.48 -26.54
N ASP A 34 -8.21 -15.05 -25.97
CA ASP A 34 -8.74 -14.82 -24.62
C ASP A 34 -7.70 -15.25 -23.56
N TRP A 35 -6.52 -14.62 -23.61
CA TRP A 35 -5.40 -14.94 -22.75
C TRP A 35 -5.72 -14.38 -21.38
N SER A 36 -5.81 -15.32 -20.45
CA SER A 36 -6.06 -15.04 -19.07
C SER A 36 -5.09 -15.81 -18.22
N CYS A 37 -4.73 -15.25 -17.07
CA CYS A 37 -3.90 -15.91 -16.09
C CYS A 37 -4.54 -15.80 -14.70
N SER A 38 -4.06 -16.64 -13.79
CA SER A 38 -4.42 -16.60 -12.38
C SER A 38 -3.15 -16.67 -11.54
N PRO A 39 -2.97 -15.77 -10.57
CA PRO A 39 -1.82 -15.84 -9.68
C PRO A 39 -1.99 -16.99 -8.69
N GLN A 40 -0.88 -17.45 -8.12
CA GLN A 40 -0.95 -18.37 -6.98
C GLN A 40 -1.50 -17.63 -5.76
N ARG A 41 -2.66 -18.06 -5.26
CA ARG A 41 -3.27 -17.50 -4.04
C ARG A 41 -2.37 -17.77 -2.83
N ALA A 42 -2.27 -16.77 -1.95
CA ALA A 42 -1.67 -16.90 -0.63
C ALA A 42 -2.42 -17.90 0.27
N GLU A 43 -1.69 -18.86 0.82
CA GLU A 43 -2.20 -19.79 1.83
C GLU A 43 -2.09 -19.15 3.22
N VAL A 44 -3.22 -18.64 3.71
CA VAL A 44 -3.31 -17.92 4.98
C VAL A 44 -3.63 -18.85 6.14
N ASP A 45 -3.04 -18.56 7.30
CA ASP A 45 -3.35 -19.27 8.55
C ASP A 45 -4.82 -19.04 8.95
N THR A 46 -5.58 -20.12 9.07
CA THR A 46 -7.00 -20.11 9.45
C THR A 46 -7.23 -20.08 10.97
N ASN A 47 -6.19 -19.98 11.79
CA ASN A 47 -6.34 -19.75 13.23
C ASN A 47 -6.94 -18.35 13.54
N ASP A 48 -6.79 -17.38 12.63
CA ASP A 48 -7.52 -16.11 12.71
C ASP A 48 -8.95 -16.29 12.18
N ALA A 49 -9.94 -15.98 13.01
CA ALA A 49 -11.36 -16.17 12.68
C ALA A 49 -11.80 -15.44 11.39
N PHE A 50 -11.18 -14.32 11.06
CA PHE A 50 -11.45 -13.62 9.81
C PHE A 50 -10.99 -14.43 8.60
N TYR A 51 -9.78 -14.98 8.65
CA TYR A 51 -9.23 -15.80 7.59
C TYR A 51 -9.89 -17.19 7.50
N ALA A 52 -10.33 -17.75 8.62
CA ALA A 52 -11.23 -18.91 8.63
C ALA A 52 -12.52 -18.64 7.84
N SER A 53 -13.11 -17.45 8.06
CA SER A 53 -14.32 -17.02 7.35
C SER A 53 -14.05 -16.84 5.85
N ILE A 54 -12.92 -16.22 5.47
CA ILE A 54 -12.53 -16.09 4.05
C ILE A 54 -12.38 -17.47 3.39
N SER A 55 -11.71 -18.41 4.05
CA SER A 55 -11.53 -19.77 3.54
C SER A 55 -12.88 -20.46 3.30
N ALA A 56 -13.84 -20.27 4.22
CA ALA A 56 -15.19 -20.82 4.10
C ALA A 56 -16.01 -20.24 2.93
N LEU A 57 -15.73 -19.01 2.50
CA LEU A 57 -16.41 -18.38 1.36
C LEU A 57 -16.11 -19.07 0.01
N LYS A 58 -15.06 -19.88 -0.07
CA LYS A 58 -14.62 -20.56 -1.32
C LYS A 58 -14.55 -19.61 -2.52
N VAL A 59 -14.03 -18.41 -2.28
CA VAL A 59 -13.83 -17.36 -3.28
C VAL A 59 -13.00 -17.94 -4.45
N PRO A 60 -13.35 -17.70 -5.73
CA PRO A 60 -12.56 -18.17 -6.88
C PRO A 60 -11.22 -17.44 -6.97
N ILE A 61 -10.20 -18.03 -7.60
CA ILE A 61 -8.93 -17.34 -7.85
C ILE A 61 -9.19 -16.23 -8.88
N PRO A 62 -8.63 -15.02 -8.74
CA PRO A 62 -8.82 -13.98 -9.73
C PRO A 62 -8.32 -14.44 -11.10
N ARG A 63 -9.08 -14.09 -12.14
CA ARG A 63 -8.69 -14.23 -13.54
C ARG A 63 -8.33 -12.84 -14.03
N PHE A 64 -7.07 -12.63 -14.40
CA PHE A 64 -6.62 -11.40 -15.03
C PHE A 64 -6.56 -11.61 -16.54
N GLU A 65 -7.02 -10.62 -17.27
CA GLU A 65 -7.18 -10.65 -18.72
C GLU A 65 -6.65 -9.35 -19.31
N GLY A 66 -6.29 -9.39 -20.60
CA GLY A 66 -5.86 -8.20 -21.34
C GLY A 66 -4.71 -7.48 -20.62
N HIS A 67 -4.85 -6.18 -20.43
CA HIS A 67 -3.81 -5.32 -19.85
C HIS A 67 -3.50 -5.57 -18.36
N HIS A 68 -4.17 -6.53 -17.70
CA HIS A 68 -3.91 -6.93 -16.31
C HIS A 68 -3.17 -8.26 -16.17
N ASP A 69 -2.92 -9.00 -17.25
CA ASP A 69 -2.24 -10.31 -17.21
C ASP A 69 -0.86 -10.30 -16.51
N TYR A 70 -0.15 -9.17 -16.55
CA TYR A 70 1.14 -8.97 -15.90
C TYR A 70 1.06 -9.17 -14.37
N LEU A 71 -0.12 -9.03 -13.75
CA LEU A 71 -0.32 -9.27 -12.31
C LEU A 71 -0.10 -10.74 -11.89
N CYS A 72 0.01 -11.65 -12.86
CA CYS A 72 0.39 -13.04 -12.61
C CYS A 72 1.91 -13.27 -12.55
N ASP A 73 2.72 -12.29 -12.96
CA ASP A 73 4.17 -12.38 -12.85
C ASP A 73 4.62 -12.11 -11.41
N SER A 74 4.95 -13.19 -10.70
CA SER A 74 5.41 -13.11 -9.31
C SER A 74 6.73 -12.34 -9.14
N SER A 75 7.53 -12.17 -10.21
CA SER A 75 8.79 -11.41 -10.12
C SER A 75 8.55 -9.91 -9.89
N LEU A 76 7.35 -9.41 -10.20
CA LEU A 76 6.97 -8.02 -9.97
C LEU A 76 6.83 -7.69 -8.50
N GLN A 77 6.55 -8.69 -7.64
CA GLN A 77 6.47 -8.50 -6.19
C GLN A 77 7.77 -7.94 -5.60
N ASP A 78 8.92 -8.17 -6.25
CA ASP A 78 10.24 -7.73 -5.78
C ASP A 78 10.76 -6.47 -6.47
N THR A 79 10.23 -6.14 -7.64
CA THR A 79 10.79 -5.08 -8.51
C THR A 79 9.88 -3.88 -8.68
N GLN A 80 8.57 -4.03 -8.45
CA GLN A 80 7.58 -3.00 -8.69
C GLN A 80 7.09 -2.33 -7.40
N THR A 81 6.70 -1.06 -7.54
CA THR A 81 6.00 -0.29 -6.50
C THR A 81 4.49 -0.49 -6.65
N TRP A 82 3.76 0.51 -7.13
CA TRP A 82 2.32 0.53 -7.30
C TRP A 82 1.78 -0.50 -8.28
N ALA A 83 2.56 -0.84 -9.31
CA ALA A 83 2.09 -1.69 -10.40
C ALA A 83 1.64 -3.09 -9.94
N TYR A 84 2.17 -3.60 -8.82
CA TYR A 84 1.78 -4.90 -8.25
C TYR A 84 0.70 -4.81 -7.17
N CYS A 85 0.13 -3.62 -6.94
CA CYS A 85 -1.11 -3.50 -6.18
C CYS A 85 -2.29 -4.01 -7.00
N LEU A 86 -3.25 -4.64 -6.34
CA LEU A 86 -4.49 -5.06 -6.97
C LEU A 86 -5.31 -3.83 -7.38
N PRO A 87 -5.80 -3.75 -8.63
CA PRO A 87 -6.75 -2.72 -9.03
C PRO A 87 -8.06 -2.89 -8.26
N ILE A 88 -8.45 -1.91 -7.45
CA ILE A 88 -9.66 -1.96 -6.61
C ILE A 88 -10.42 -0.65 -6.70
N SER A 89 -11.69 -0.74 -7.11
CA SER A 89 -12.67 0.33 -6.94
C SER A 89 -13.47 0.15 -5.66
N ALA A 90 -13.73 1.28 -5.01
CA ALA A 90 -14.51 1.39 -3.78
C ALA A 90 -15.09 2.80 -3.65
N GLN A 91 -16.26 2.92 -3.04
CA GLN A 91 -16.88 4.21 -2.73
C GLN A 91 -16.28 4.86 -1.48
N LEU A 92 -16.45 6.19 -1.41
CA LEU A 92 -15.92 7.11 -0.39
C LEU A 92 -17.03 7.88 0.33
N ASP A 93 -18.29 7.51 0.09
CA ASP A 93 -19.44 8.22 0.63
C ASP A 93 -19.48 8.09 2.16
N GLU A 94 -19.54 9.22 2.86
CA GLU A 94 -19.44 9.25 4.32
C GLU A 94 -20.66 8.62 4.99
N ASP A 95 -21.85 8.85 4.45
CA ASP A 95 -23.10 8.35 5.03
C ASP A 95 -23.19 6.82 4.88
N ASP A 96 -22.76 6.29 3.74
CA ASP A 96 -22.78 4.84 3.48
C ASP A 96 -21.59 4.09 4.10
N CYS A 97 -20.45 4.74 4.32
CA CYS A 97 -19.21 4.10 4.75
C CYS A 97 -18.75 4.40 6.17
N SER A 98 -19.53 5.16 6.94
CA SER A 98 -19.28 5.35 8.37
C SER A 98 -19.32 4.01 9.11
N GLY A 99 -18.27 3.74 9.89
CA GLY A 99 -18.11 2.49 10.65
C GLY A 99 -17.80 1.24 9.79
N ALA A 100 -17.54 1.40 8.49
CA ALA A 100 -17.25 0.29 7.60
C ALA A 100 -15.98 -0.47 8.03
N ASP A 101 -16.05 -1.80 8.04
CA ASP A 101 -15.01 -2.65 8.60
C ASP A 101 -14.63 -3.84 7.69
N ARG A 102 -13.58 -4.58 8.04
CA ARG A 102 -13.08 -5.68 7.20
C ARG A 102 -14.06 -6.84 7.05
N LEU A 103 -15.01 -7.02 7.99
CA LEU A 103 -16.04 -8.05 7.92
C LEU A 103 -17.07 -7.77 6.82
N ASP A 104 -17.24 -6.52 6.40
CA ASP A 104 -18.11 -6.19 5.27
C ASP A 104 -17.63 -6.82 3.96
N LEU A 105 -16.31 -7.05 3.84
CA LEU A 105 -15.70 -7.73 2.69
C LEU A 105 -16.07 -9.22 2.57
N LEU A 106 -16.65 -9.79 3.64
CA LEU A 106 -17.16 -11.17 3.62
C LEU A 106 -18.51 -11.27 2.90
N LYS A 107 -19.23 -10.17 2.73
CA LYS A 107 -20.49 -10.09 1.99
C LYS A 107 -20.20 -9.84 0.50
N PRO A 108 -21.03 -10.34 -0.42
CA PRO A 108 -20.97 -9.91 -1.82
C PRO A 108 -21.22 -8.40 -1.94
N GLN A 109 -20.33 -7.68 -2.65
CA GLN A 109 -20.40 -6.23 -2.83
C GLN A 109 -19.98 -5.88 -4.26
N SER A 110 -20.65 -4.89 -4.87
CA SER A 110 -20.16 -4.25 -6.09
C SER A 110 -19.14 -3.16 -5.75
N PRO A 111 -18.37 -2.65 -6.73
CA PRO A 111 -17.52 -1.48 -6.55
C PRO A 111 -18.26 -0.27 -5.94
N GLN A 112 -19.53 -0.08 -6.32
CA GLN A 112 -20.37 1.02 -5.84
C GLN A 112 -20.83 0.85 -4.40
N SER A 113 -20.96 -0.37 -3.88
CA SER A 113 -21.38 -0.61 -2.49
C SER A 113 -20.21 -0.87 -1.54
N ARG A 114 -19.00 -1.07 -2.06
CA ARG A 114 -17.83 -1.43 -1.28
C ARG A 114 -17.17 -0.17 -0.74
N CYS A 115 -17.08 -0.06 0.57
CA CYS A 115 -16.41 1.05 1.22
C CYS A 115 -14.89 0.90 1.17
N ARG A 116 -14.19 1.98 0.80
CA ARG A 116 -12.72 2.03 0.87
C ARG A 116 -12.23 1.77 2.29
N ALA A 117 -12.93 2.34 3.28
CA ALA A 117 -12.65 2.14 4.70
C ALA A 117 -12.65 0.66 5.14
N SER A 118 -13.48 -0.21 4.55
CA SER A 118 -13.44 -1.66 4.83
C SER A 118 -12.10 -2.30 4.42
N ILE A 119 -11.54 -1.87 3.28
CA ILE A 119 -10.26 -2.38 2.76
C ILE A 119 -9.09 -1.79 3.55
N LEU A 120 -9.16 -0.51 3.91
CA LEU A 120 -8.19 0.13 4.78
C LEU A 120 -8.19 -0.51 6.18
N HIS A 121 -9.35 -0.87 6.73
CA HIS A 121 -9.44 -1.57 8.01
C HIS A 121 -8.84 -2.99 7.93
N LEU A 122 -8.99 -3.68 6.78
CA LEU A 122 -8.31 -4.94 6.51
C LEU A 122 -6.78 -4.78 6.57
N LEU A 123 -6.25 -3.81 5.81
CA LEU A 123 -4.82 -3.49 5.79
C LEU A 123 -4.31 -3.14 7.19
N LEU A 124 -5.00 -2.24 7.88
CA LEU A 124 -4.63 -1.75 9.21
C LEU A 124 -4.49 -2.90 10.22
N VAL A 125 -5.51 -3.76 10.32
CA VAL A 125 -5.51 -4.86 11.31
C VAL A 125 -4.37 -5.84 11.05
N ASP A 126 -4.14 -6.21 9.78
CA ASP A 126 -3.14 -7.23 9.46
C ASP A 126 -1.71 -6.68 9.52
N VAL A 127 -1.47 -5.47 9.02
CA VAL A 127 -0.15 -4.82 9.12
C VAL A 127 0.22 -4.58 10.58
N TYR A 128 -0.71 -4.07 11.38
CA TYR A 128 -0.49 -3.88 12.83
C TYR A 128 -0.12 -5.19 13.53
N LYS A 129 -0.86 -6.28 13.28
CA LYS A 129 -0.55 -7.61 13.84
C LYS A 129 0.82 -8.13 13.43
N GLU A 130 1.20 -7.98 12.16
CA GLU A 130 2.50 -8.48 11.69
C GLU A 130 3.67 -7.66 12.23
N LEU A 131 3.49 -6.36 12.45
CA LEU A 131 4.46 -5.51 13.16
C LEU A 131 4.64 -5.98 14.61
N LEU A 132 3.54 -6.24 15.34
CA LEU A 132 3.61 -6.81 16.69
C LEU A 132 4.31 -8.17 16.71
N HIS A 133 3.97 -9.07 15.80
CA HIS A 133 4.61 -10.39 15.70
C HIS A 133 6.10 -10.32 15.34
N ALA A 134 6.55 -9.21 14.75
CA ALA A 134 7.96 -8.94 14.47
C ALA A 134 8.68 -8.32 15.68
N GLY A 135 8.02 -8.17 16.83
CA GLY A 135 8.57 -7.53 18.02
C GLY A 135 8.57 -6.00 17.96
N GLY A 136 7.81 -5.42 17.03
CA GLY A 136 7.65 -3.97 16.93
C GLY A 136 6.58 -3.42 17.86
N GLU A 137 6.55 -2.10 17.96
CA GLU A 137 5.58 -1.34 18.78
C GLU A 137 4.73 -0.42 17.87
N PRO A 138 3.88 -0.94 16.98
CA PRO A 138 3.11 -0.10 16.06
C PRO A 138 2.16 0.85 16.78
N ALA A 139 1.96 2.05 16.23
CA ALA A 139 1.12 3.09 16.79
C ALA A 139 0.28 3.77 15.70
N LEU A 140 -1.00 4.04 15.95
CA LEU A 140 -1.80 4.84 15.02
C LEU A 140 -1.27 6.27 14.97
N LEU A 141 -1.13 6.82 13.76
CA LEU A 141 -0.69 8.19 13.51
C LEU A 141 -1.66 8.91 12.56
N PHE A 142 -1.46 10.22 12.41
CA PHE A 142 -2.01 11.05 11.34
C PHE A 142 -3.53 10.87 11.10
N GLY A 143 -3.96 10.68 9.85
CA GLY A 143 -5.38 10.63 9.47
C GLY A 143 -6.09 9.42 10.09
N THR A 144 -5.35 8.33 10.31
CA THR A 144 -5.88 7.13 10.98
C THR A 144 -6.14 7.37 12.46
N LEU A 145 -5.21 8.02 13.16
CA LEU A 145 -5.41 8.43 14.55
C LEU A 145 -6.54 9.46 14.67
N LEU A 146 -6.65 10.38 13.71
CA LEU A 146 -7.74 11.35 13.66
C LEU A 146 -9.10 10.65 13.59
N GLY A 147 -9.27 9.69 12.68
CA GLY A 147 -10.50 8.90 12.59
C GLY A 147 -10.82 8.17 13.89
N ALA A 148 -9.81 7.55 14.52
CA ALA A 148 -9.98 6.85 15.78
C ALA A 148 -10.44 7.77 16.92
N VAL A 149 -9.86 8.97 17.02
CA VAL A 149 -10.20 9.96 18.08
C VAL A 149 -11.55 10.62 17.83
N ARG A 150 -11.88 10.89 16.56
CA ARG A 150 -13.09 11.64 16.18
C ARG A 150 -14.33 10.76 16.14
N ASP A 151 -14.22 9.59 15.51
CA ASP A 151 -15.37 8.77 15.12
C ASP A 151 -15.27 7.31 15.61
N GLU A 152 -14.20 6.94 16.33
CA GLU A 152 -13.85 5.55 16.63
C GLU A 152 -13.82 4.64 15.37
N GLY A 153 -13.45 5.20 14.22
CA GLY A 153 -13.48 4.56 12.91
C GLY A 153 -12.39 5.06 11.97
N LEU A 154 -12.37 4.57 10.73
CA LEU A 154 -11.57 5.18 9.67
C LEU A 154 -12.38 6.30 9.01
N ILE A 155 -11.69 7.37 8.58
CA ILE A 155 -12.32 8.47 7.85
C ILE A 155 -12.79 7.93 6.49
N PRO A 156 -14.10 7.94 6.16
CA PRO A 156 -14.63 7.22 4.99
C PRO A 156 -14.03 7.61 3.64
N TYR A 157 -13.67 8.88 3.50
CA TYR A 157 -13.19 9.48 2.25
C TYR A 157 -11.66 9.61 2.17
N THR A 158 -10.91 8.96 3.08
CA THR A 158 -9.44 8.92 3.00
C THR A 158 -8.96 7.92 1.93
N GLU A 159 -7.77 8.16 1.39
CA GLU A 159 -7.15 7.23 0.43
C GLU A 159 -6.36 6.11 1.10
N ASP A 160 -5.86 6.35 2.29
CA ASP A 160 -4.90 5.51 3.00
C ASP A 160 -5.15 5.40 4.51
N ALA A 161 -4.39 4.48 5.12
CA ALA A 161 -4.23 4.38 6.55
C ALA A 161 -2.76 4.63 6.94
N ASP A 162 -2.51 5.09 8.15
CA ASP A 162 -1.21 5.53 8.64
C ASP A 162 -0.84 4.77 9.91
N LEU A 163 0.33 4.12 9.89
CA LEU A 163 0.90 3.46 11.04
C LEU A 163 2.33 3.93 11.30
N GLY A 164 2.57 4.42 12.51
CA GLY A 164 3.89 4.54 13.07
C GLY A 164 4.44 3.18 13.48
N PHE A 165 5.75 2.98 13.36
CA PHE A 165 6.38 1.76 13.85
C PHE A 165 7.79 1.98 14.41
N GLN A 166 8.10 1.22 15.45
CA GLN A 166 9.44 0.94 15.94
C GLN A 166 9.73 -0.52 15.69
N LEU A 167 10.91 -0.80 15.15
CA LEU A 167 11.32 -2.15 14.86
C LEU A 167 12.80 -2.29 15.27
N GLN A 168 13.10 -3.31 16.08
CA GLN A 168 14.47 -3.62 16.52
C GLN A 168 15.18 -4.49 15.47
N ASP A 169 16.47 -4.26 15.23
CA ASP A 169 17.34 -5.13 14.42
C ASP A 169 16.91 -5.38 12.95
N ASP A 170 16.41 -4.35 12.27
CA ASP A 170 15.92 -4.39 10.87
C ASP A 170 15.00 -5.60 10.53
N PRO A 171 13.82 -5.72 11.15
CA PRO A 171 12.90 -6.82 10.96
C PRO A 171 11.89 -6.56 9.83
N MET A 172 12.01 -5.45 9.09
CA MET A 172 11.12 -5.15 7.96
C MET A 172 11.13 -6.24 6.88
N PRO A 173 12.26 -6.91 6.55
CA PRO A 173 12.24 -8.08 5.69
C PRO A 173 11.35 -9.23 6.21
N VAL A 174 11.26 -9.41 7.53
CA VAL A 174 10.39 -10.41 8.16
C VAL A 174 8.93 -10.00 8.03
N VAL A 175 8.60 -8.74 8.35
CA VAL A 175 7.25 -8.17 8.21
C VAL A 175 6.78 -8.30 6.75
N ARG A 176 7.62 -7.87 5.80
CA ARG A 176 7.37 -8.00 4.36
C ARG A 176 7.09 -9.44 3.96
N ARG A 177 7.91 -10.41 4.39
CA ARG A 177 7.70 -11.83 4.07
C ARG A 177 6.36 -12.34 4.60
N ARG A 178 5.99 -11.99 5.84
CA ARG A 178 4.73 -12.44 6.46
C ARG A 178 3.51 -11.79 5.80
N LEU A 179 3.56 -10.50 5.50
CA LEU A 179 2.50 -9.80 4.76
C LEU A 179 2.34 -10.35 3.33
N ARG A 180 3.45 -10.62 2.63
CA ARG A 180 3.41 -11.28 1.32
C ARG A 180 2.81 -12.68 1.38
N ALA A 181 3.09 -13.45 2.44
CA ALA A 181 2.46 -14.74 2.67
C ALA A 181 0.95 -14.64 2.95
N LYS A 182 0.44 -13.45 3.28
CA LYS A 182 -1.00 -13.15 3.35
C LYS A 182 -1.58 -12.56 2.07
N GLY A 183 -0.75 -12.35 1.06
CA GLY A 183 -1.13 -11.77 -0.23
C GLY A 183 -1.23 -10.25 -0.21
N TYR A 184 -0.42 -9.59 0.62
CA TYR A 184 -0.17 -8.16 0.51
C TYR A 184 1.10 -7.89 -0.30
N HIS A 185 1.15 -6.71 -0.93
CA HIS A 185 2.36 -6.19 -1.55
C HIS A 185 2.95 -5.13 -0.64
N VAL A 186 4.26 -5.22 -0.39
CA VAL A 186 4.99 -4.31 0.49
C VAL A 186 6.18 -3.79 -0.26
N PHE A 187 6.24 -2.47 -0.43
CA PHE A 187 7.23 -1.79 -1.25
C PHE A 187 7.62 -0.45 -0.64
N VAL A 188 8.63 0.19 -1.21
CA VAL A 188 9.04 1.55 -0.83
C VAL A 188 8.73 2.49 -1.99
N ASP A 189 7.93 3.52 -1.70
CA ASP A 189 7.80 4.71 -2.54
C ASP A 189 7.90 5.93 -1.61
N ASN A 190 9.13 6.45 -1.48
CA ASN A 190 9.59 7.40 -0.46
C ASN A 190 9.52 6.91 1.00
N ILE A 191 8.50 6.14 1.34
CA ILE A 191 8.27 5.47 2.64
C ILE A 191 7.81 4.03 2.38
N TRP A 192 7.77 3.21 3.42
CA TRP A 192 7.21 1.86 3.33
C TRP A 192 5.70 1.94 3.13
N ARG A 193 5.19 1.16 2.17
CA ARG A 193 3.78 1.12 1.82
C ARG A 193 3.28 -0.30 1.68
N VAL A 194 2.00 -0.51 1.99
CA VAL A 194 1.33 -1.81 1.89
C VAL A 194 0.02 -1.66 1.12
N CYS A 195 -0.22 -2.53 0.15
CA CYS A 195 -1.49 -2.63 -0.56
C CYS A 195 -1.90 -4.10 -0.70
N VAL A 196 -3.16 -4.33 -1.07
CA VAL A 196 -3.64 -5.68 -1.41
C VAL A 196 -2.95 -6.14 -2.70
N ALA A 197 -2.39 -7.34 -2.74
CA ALA A 197 -1.76 -7.89 -3.94
C ALA A 197 -2.72 -8.80 -4.73
N PRO A 198 -2.38 -9.13 -6.00
CA PRO A 198 -3.07 -10.13 -6.81
C PRO A 198 -3.25 -11.49 -6.13
N THR A 199 -2.35 -11.86 -5.23
CA THR A 199 -2.33 -13.15 -4.53
C THR A 199 -3.25 -13.19 -3.30
N HIS A 200 -3.85 -12.08 -2.88
CA HIS A 200 -4.70 -12.02 -1.68
C HIS A 200 -5.90 -12.98 -1.77
N PRO A 201 -6.30 -13.66 -0.68
CA PRO A 201 -7.46 -14.55 -0.68
C PRO A 201 -8.79 -13.91 -1.11
N LEU A 202 -8.94 -12.59 -0.91
CA LEU A 202 -10.10 -11.80 -1.37
C LEU A 202 -9.90 -11.15 -2.74
N ALA A 203 -8.79 -11.38 -3.44
CA ALA A 203 -8.44 -10.63 -4.65
C ALA A 203 -9.53 -10.67 -5.73
N SER A 204 -10.15 -11.82 -6.03
CA SER A 204 -11.22 -11.89 -7.04
C SER A 204 -12.51 -11.18 -6.65
N ARG A 205 -12.74 -10.91 -5.36
CA ARG A 205 -13.84 -10.06 -4.91
C ARG A 205 -13.48 -8.59 -5.05
N LEU A 206 -12.25 -8.22 -4.71
CA LEU A 206 -11.81 -6.83 -4.64
C LEU A 206 -11.43 -6.26 -6.01
N TYR A 207 -10.95 -7.10 -6.91
CA TYR A 207 -10.47 -6.74 -8.23
C TYR A 207 -11.53 -6.01 -9.06
N ASP A 208 -11.13 -4.89 -9.66
CA ASP A 208 -11.90 -4.19 -10.69
C ASP A 208 -11.15 -4.26 -12.04
N PRO A 209 -11.68 -5.02 -13.03
CA PRO A 209 -11.05 -5.14 -14.35
C PRO A 209 -11.15 -3.88 -15.21
N GLU A 210 -12.04 -2.94 -14.88
CA GLU A 210 -12.27 -1.72 -15.68
C GLU A 210 -11.24 -0.62 -15.37
N LEU A 211 -10.45 -0.78 -14.31
CA LEU A 211 -9.39 0.18 -13.99
C LEU A 211 -8.24 0.08 -15.00
N ALA A 212 -7.60 1.22 -15.23
CA ALA A 212 -6.43 1.29 -16.09
C ALA A 212 -5.23 0.58 -15.44
N ALA A 213 -4.38 -0.01 -16.29
CA ALA A 213 -3.11 -0.57 -15.87
C ALA A 213 -1.95 -0.24 -16.83
N PRO A 214 -0.69 -0.37 -16.34
CA PRO A 214 -0.33 -0.64 -14.94
C PRO A 214 -0.71 0.53 -14.03
N ILE A 215 -0.99 0.24 -12.75
CA ILE A 215 -1.17 1.30 -11.76
C ILE A 215 0.17 2.00 -11.58
N ASP A 216 0.27 3.24 -12.07
CA ASP A 216 1.49 4.05 -12.05
C ASP A 216 1.59 4.98 -10.83
N ARG A 217 0.47 5.15 -10.09
CA ARG A 217 0.35 5.96 -8.88
C ARG A 217 -0.80 5.51 -7.99
N CYS A 218 -0.96 6.11 -6.81
CA CYS A 218 -2.09 5.85 -5.90
C CYS A 218 -3.45 5.94 -6.62
N THR A 219 -4.13 4.81 -6.76
CA THR A 219 -5.52 4.74 -7.28
C THR A 219 -6.41 3.91 -6.36
N GLY A 220 -5.85 2.87 -5.74
CA GLY A 220 -6.51 2.01 -4.76
C GLY A 220 -6.13 2.30 -3.31
N PRO A 221 -6.73 1.56 -2.35
CA PRO A 221 -6.46 1.72 -0.92
C PRO A 221 -5.06 1.17 -0.56
N TYR A 222 -4.33 1.92 0.26
CA TYR A 222 -3.01 1.52 0.75
C TYR A 222 -2.80 1.93 2.21
N LEU A 223 -1.70 1.49 2.79
CA LEU A 223 -1.28 1.86 4.14
C LEU A 223 0.16 2.33 4.11
N ASP A 224 0.41 3.50 4.70
CA ASP A 224 1.71 4.11 4.84
C ASP A 224 2.31 3.79 6.23
N LEU A 225 3.60 3.45 6.22
CA LEU A 225 4.37 3.05 7.39
C LEU A 225 5.46 4.09 7.68
N TYR A 226 5.37 4.70 8.85
CA TYR A 226 6.24 5.78 9.31
C TYR A 226 7.17 5.29 10.43
N PRO A 227 8.48 5.21 10.19
CA PRO A 227 9.46 5.01 11.24
C PRO A 227 9.29 6.04 12.35
N MET A 228 9.33 5.53 13.58
CA MET A 228 9.40 6.32 14.80
C MET A 228 10.68 5.91 15.52
N SER A 229 11.49 6.88 15.96
CA SER A 229 12.77 6.58 16.62
C SER A 229 13.16 7.65 17.63
N PRO A 230 13.98 7.32 18.64
CA PRO A 230 14.64 8.34 19.45
C PRO A 230 15.44 9.29 18.56
N ASP A 231 15.42 10.57 18.91
CA ASP A 231 16.28 11.58 18.31
C ASP A 231 17.75 11.25 18.66
N LEU A 232 18.61 11.22 17.63
CA LEU A 232 20.01 10.81 17.78
C LEU A 232 20.85 11.83 18.58
N GLU A 233 20.48 13.11 18.51
CA GLU A 233 21.17 14.20 19.21
C GLU A 233 20.58 14.42 20.61
N PHE A 234 19.27 14.21 20.76
CA PHE A 234 18.54 14.45 22.00
C PHE A 234 17.73 13.20 22.43
N PRO A 235 18.33 12.23 23.14
CA PRO A 235 17.68 10.95 23.46
C PRO A 235 16.38 11.03 24.27
N ALA A 236 16.09 12.17 24.90
CA ALA A 236 14.81 12.45 25.57
C ALA A 236 13.69 12.85 24.60
N PHE A 237 13.98 12.91 23.30
CA PHE A 237 13.09 13.27 22.21
C PHE A 237 13.03 12.15 21.19
N TRP A 238 12.00 12.21 20.38
CA TRP A 238 11.64 11.24 19.36
C TRP A 238 11.38 11.96 18.05
N THR A 239 11.65 11.28 16.95
CA THR A 239 11.30 11.69 15.61
C THR A 239 10.23 10.74 15.07
N VAL A 240 9.30 11.29 14.31
CA VAL A 240 8.27 10.56 13.56
C VAL A 240 8.42 10.98 12.12
N GLU A 241 8.68 10.04 11.22
CA GLU A 241 8.88 10.38 9.81
C GLU A 241 7.65 11.13 9.26
N ARG A 242 7.89 12.16 8.44
CA ARG A 242 6.86 12.97 7.75
C ARG A 242 5.93 13.82 8.63
N THR A 243 6.19 13.94 9.94
CA THR A 243 5.44 14.89 10.78
C THR A 243 5.52 16.31 10.24
N GLN A 244 4.38 17.00 10.21
CA GLN A 244 4.23 18.41 9.83
C GLN A 244 4.23 19.35 11.04
N ARG A 245 4.52 18.82 12.23
CA ARG A 245 4.65 19.61 13.45
C ARG A 245 5.70 20.70 13.29
N ARG A 246 5.46 21.85 13.93
CA ARG A 246 6.40 22.98 13.94
C ARG A 246 7.79 22.57 14.46
N ASN A 247 7.85 21.63 15.40
CA ASN A 247 9.08 21.03 15.88
C ASN A 247 9.04 19.52 15.63
N ALA A 248 10.00 19.02 14.86
CA ALA A 248 10.09 17.61 14.49
C ALA A 248 10.55 16.71 15.65
N SER A 249 11.30 17.26 16.62
CA SER A 249 11.71 16.55 17.83
C SER A 249 10.60 16.63 18.88
N ILE A 250 10.03 15.48 19.21
CA ILE A 250 8.87 15.32 20.10
C ILE A 250 9.36 14.78 21.46
N PRO A 251 9.05 15.41 22.61
CA PRO A 251 9.43 14.86 23.91
C PRO A 251 8.96 13.41 24.08
N GLU A 252 9.79 12.53 24.64
CA GLU A 252 9.44 11.12 24.83
C GLU A 252 8.13 10.96 25.61
N SER A 253 7.87 11.81 26.61
CA SER A 253 6.62 11.79 27.40
C SER A 253 5.35 12.06 26.60
N LYS A 254 5.48 12.59 25.37
CA LYS A 254 4.37 12.80 24.42
C LYS A 254 4.21 11.64 23.45
N ILE A 255 5.23 10.78 23.32
CA ILE A 255 5.16 9.54 22.52
C ILE A 255 4.83 8.34 23.41
N ARG A 256 5.47 8.21 24.58
CA ARG A 256 5.34 7.06 25.49
C ARG A 256 5.02 7.49 26.94
N PRO A 257 4.36 6.63 27.76
CA PRO A 257 3.84 5.30 27.40
C PRO A 257 2.70 5.39 26.38
N TYR A 258 2.58 4.38 25.53
CA TYR A 258 1.47 4.33 24.58
C TYR A 258 0.12 4.31 25.27
N THR A 259 -0.85 4.98 24.65
CA THR A 259 -2.26 4.90 25.02
C THR A 259 -3.03 4.11 23.97
N GLN A 260 -4.29 3.77 24.25
CA GLN A 260 -5.11 2.97 23.35
C GLN A 260 -6.30 3.75 22.84
N VAL A 261 -6.54 3.63 21.53
CA VAL A 261 -7.75 4.10 20.85
C VAL A 261 -8.44 2.92 20.17
N LYS A 262 -9.64 3.16 19.63
CA LYS A 262 -10.40 2.14 18.91
C LYS A 262 -10.72 2.58 17.50
N ILE A 263 -10.69 1.62 16.59
CA ILE A 263 -11.29 1.72 15.25
C ILE A 263 -12.22 0.51 15.11
N ASN A 264 -13.51 0.75 14.94
CA ASN A 264 -14.56 -0.26 14.77
C ASN A 264 -14.48 -1.38 15.83
N GLY A 265 -14.24 -0.99 17.09
CA GLY A 265 -14.13 -1.91 18.23
C GLY A 265 -12.80 -2.64 18.38
N VAL A 266 -11.88 -2.56 17.41
CA VAL A 266 -10.51 -3.09 17.53
C VAL A 266 -9.63 -2.06 18.22
N LYS A 267 -8.87 -2.49 19.22
CA LYS A 267 -7.94 -1.63 19.97
C LYS A 267 -6.60 -1.55 19.27
N PHE A 268 -6.05 -0.34 19.23
CA PHE A 268 -4.72 -0.06 18.72
C PHE A 268 -3.99 0.86 19.69
N ASP A 269 -2.68 0.67 19.80
CA ASP A 269 -1.82 1.59 20.51
C ASP A 269 -1.64 2.87 19.68
N THR A 270 -1.40 3.98 20.36
CA THR A 270 -1.04 5.27 19.80
C THR A 270 -0.13 6.01 20.80
N VAL A 271 0.33 7.19 20.42
CA VAL A 271 1.17 8.05 21.25
C VAL A 271 0.54 8.37 22.62
N ALA A 272 1.36 8.82 23.57
CA ALA A 272 0.94 9.07 24.95
C ALA A 272 -0.20 10.10 25.07
N ASP A 273 -0.23 11.10 24.20
CA ASP A 273 -1.22 12.16 24.18
C ASP A 273 -1.74 12.36 22.74
N PRO A 274 -2.70 11.54 22.29
CA PRO A 274 -3.15 11.57 20.89
C PRO A 274 -3.86 12.88 20.52
N VAL A 275 -4.49 13.55 21.48
CA VAL A 275 -5.15 14.84 21.27
C VAL A 275 -4.12 15.93 21.03
N ASP A 276 -3.09 16.03 21.87
CA ASP A 276 -2.00 16.99 21.70
C ASP A 276 -1.22 16.71 20.41
N PHE A 277 -0.99 15.44 20.08
CA PHE A 277 -0.34 15.06 18.82
C PHE A 277 -1.12 15.57 17.61
N LEU A 278 -2.43 15.32 17.55
CA LEU A 278 -3.29 15.80 16.46
C LEU A 278 -3.40 17.34 16.43
N LEU A 279 -3.42 17.99 17.60
CA LEU A 279 -3.45 19.45 17.71
C LEU A 279 -2.19 20.09 17.13
N GLU A 280 -1.02 19.51 17.42
CA GLU A 280 0.26 19.99 16.90
C GLU A 280 0.46 19.67 15.42
N GLU A 281 -0.09 18.56 14.94
CA GLU A 281 -0.01 18.11 13.55
C GLU A 281 -0.96 18.88 12.61
N TYR A 282 -2.22 19.09 13.03
CA TYR A 282 -3.29 19.63 12.18
C TYR A 282 -3.87 20.98 12.66
N GLY A 283 -3.47 21.47 13.84
CA GLY A 283 -3.95 22.73 14.41
C GLY A 283 -5.31 22.60 15.11
N ALA A 284 -5.74 23.68 15.79
CA ALA A 284 -6.89 23.68 16.70
C ALA A 284 -8.25 23.34 16.07
N SER A 285 -8.36 23.34 14.74
CA SER A 285 -9.58 23.00 14.01
C SER A 285 -9.62 21.56 13.50
N TYR A 286 -8.68 20.70 13.88
CA TYR A 286 -8.51 19.36 13.30
C TYR A 286 -9.76 18.45 13.42
N LEU A 287 -10.61 18.66 14.42
CA LEU A 287 -11.87 17.92 14.59
C LEU A 287 -12.98 18.36 13.65
N LYS A 288 -12.86 19.52 12.99
CA LYS A 288 -13.84 20.00 12.04
C LYS A 288 -13.46 19.49 10.65
N PRO A 289 -14.31 18.68 10.00
CA PRO A 289 -14.09 18.33 8.61
C PRO A 289 -14.03 19.61 7.79
N THR A 290 -12.84 19.97 7.31
CA THR A 290 -12.72 20.90 6.20
C THR A 290 -13.04 20.09 4.95
N GLN A 291 -14.11 20.44 4.24
CA GLN A 291 -14.26 19.97 2.86
C GLN A 291 -13.09 20.57 2.06
N ILE A 292 -11.97 19.84 1.99
CA ILE A 292 -10.86 20.24 1.15
C ILE A 292 -11.01 19.46 -0.14
N GLY A 293 -11.51 20.15 -1.16
CA GLY A 293 -11.50 19.66 -2.52
C GLY A 293 -10.08 19.30 -2.94
N LYS A 294 -9.94 18.14 -3.57
CA LYS A 294 -8.82 17.68 -4.42
C LYS A 294 -7.52 18.45 -4.19
N TRP A 295 -6.68 17.93 -3.31
CA TRP A 295 -5.26 18.25 -3.34
C TRP A 295 -4.72 17.79 -4.71
N ASN A 296 -4.21 18.74 -5.49
CA ASN A 296 -3.61 18.52 -6.82
C ASN A 296 -2.15 18.10 -6.69
#